data_AF-A0A1G6K425-F1
#
_entry.id   AF-A0A1G6K425-F1
#
_cell.length_a   1.000
_cell.length_b   1.000
_cell.length_c   1.000
_cell.angle_alpha   90.00
_cell.angle_beta   90.00
_cell.angle_gamma   90.00
#
_symmetry.space_group_name_H-M   'P 1'
#
loop_
_entity.id
_entity.type
_entity.pdbx_description
1 polymer ?
#
loop_
_entity_poly.entity_id
_entity_poly.type
_entity_poly.pdbx_seq_one_letter_code
_entity_poly.pdbx_strand_id
1 'polypeptide(L)'
;MASDGPVERGFPHLERVRSAVTALYRRLSYDTVQAFSVSVAPVDVAFGDADDLHMGAQRVAREIVRHYRLPDARLIVSFREMRYAAHVELAAGPEYFVELNDRFRTHRRDIGAALAHEVAHVYLHRLGLSFPGVRDNELLTDTVATYLGAGWLLLDAFRQDGVSSQKLGYLTPEEFGYVLAKRSLVFGEDPSVWFTSEQACDAYARGMELARSDGRQPPLSGAGWAGRRRYARERRHAQGQRGVLSVPAPADVPYGFTRGGGGGEALRVSFPCPTCHQRIRVPVRGRVRARCALCRTVLECDT
;
A
#
# COMPACT_ATOMS: atom_id res chain seq x y z
N MET A 1 16.02 9.61 -0.31
CA MET A 1 16.01 8.88 0.99
C MET A 1 17.31 9.04 1.79
N ALA A 2 17.34 9.70 2.95
CA ALA A 2 18.50 9.67 3.86
C ALA A 2 18.01 9.17 5.23
N SER A 3 18.75 8.30 5.92
CA SER A 3 18.38 7.87 7.28
C SER A 3 19.60 7.69 8.19
N ASP A 4 19.86 8.69 9.03
CA ASP A 4 20.74 8.60 10.21
C ASP A 4 19.93 8.82 11.51
N GLY A 5 18.72 8.24 11.60
CA GLY A 5 17.83 8.42 12.75
C GLY A 5 17.07 7.16 13.15
N PRO A 6 16.56 7.07 14.39
CA PRO A 6 15.83 5.91 14.87
C PRO A 6 14.61 5.64 13.99
N VAL A 7 14.38 4.36 13.72
CA VAL A 7 13.32 3.88 12.84
C VAL A 7 11.96 4.16 13.49
N GLU A 8 11.11 4.93 12.80
CA GLU A 8 9.71 5.08 13.16
C GLU A 8 8.96 3.74 12.97
N ARG A 9 8.24 3.28 14.01
CA ARG A 9 7.55 1.97 14.07
C ARG A 9 6.05 2.16 14.22
N GLY A 10 5.28 1.13 13.86
CA GLY A 10 3.82 1.13 13.94
C GLY A 10 3.18 1.68 12.68
N PHE A 11 1.98 2.26 12.78
CA PHE A 11 1.20 2.73 11.61
C PHE A 11 0.87 4.23 11.61
N PRO A 12 1.86 5.14 11.78
CA PRO A 12 1.62 6.58 11.87
C PRO A 12 1.03 7.22 10.61
N HIS A 13 1.22 6.62 9.44
CA HIS A 13 0.77 7.08 8.12
C HIS A 13 -0.38 6.23 7.55
N LEU A 14 -1.01 5.38 8.36
CA LEU A 14 -2.02 4.42 7.91
C LEU A 14 -3.11 5.04 7.03
N GLU A 15 -3.67 6.19 7.45
CA GLU A 15 -4.73 6.85 6.68
C GLU A 15 -4.25 7.33 5.31
N ARG A 16 -2.98 7.73 5.19
CA ARG A 16 -2.37 8.10 3.91
C ARG A 16 -2.15 6.88 3.04
N VAL A 17 -1.69 5.77 3.61
CA VAL A 17 -1.56 4.47 2.92
C VAL A 17 -2.91 3.99 2.39
N ARG A 18 -3.97 4.04 3.21
CA ARG A 18 -5.34 3.68 2.81
C ARG A 18 -5.86 4.57 1.68
N SER A 19 -5.54 5.86 1.75
CA SER A 19 -5.87 6.83 0.69
C SER A 19 -5.10 6.53 -0.61
N ALA A 20 -3.82 6.16 -0.52
CA ALA A 20 -2.99 5.78 -1.67
C ALA A 20 -3.53 4.52 -2.36
N VAL A 21 -3.91 3.48 -1.61
CA VAL A 21 -4.57 2.28 -2.18
C VAL A 21 -5.87 2.67 -2.89
N THR A 22 -6.69 3.54 -2.29
CA THR A 22 -7.93 4.03 -2.93
C THR A 22 -7.61 4.76 -4.24
N ALA A 23 -6.62 5.66 -4.23
CA ALA A 23 -6.22 6.45 -5.38
C ALA A 23 -5.67 5.58 -6.51
N LEU A 24 -4.89 4.55 -6.18
CA LEU A 24 -4.37 3.56 -7.12
C LEU A 24 -5.51 2.85 -7.87
N TYR A 25 -6.48 2.28 -7.15
CA TYR A 25 -7.61 1.61 -7.80
C TYR A 25 -8.45 2.57 -8.65
N ARG A 26 -8.60 3.84 -8.22
CA ARG A 26 -9.32 4.85 -9.02
C ARG A 26 -8.60 5.16 -10.31
N ARG A 27 -7.27 5.24 -10.27
CA ARG A 27 -6.47 5.58 -11.44
C ARG A 27 -6.34 4.43 -12.43
N LEU A 28 -6.13 3.21 -11.95
CA LEU A 28 -5.86 2.04 -12.79
C LEU A 28 -7.10 1.22 -13.16
N SER A 29 -8.20 1.33 -12.40
CA SER A 29 -9.32 0.38 -12.40
C SER A 29 -8.96 -0.99 -11.81
N TYR A 30 -9.98 -1.76 -11.45
CA TYR A 30 -9.82 -3.13 -10.94
C TYR A 30 -9.08 -4.05 -11.92
N ASP A 31 -9.45 -4.03 -13.21
CA ASP A 31 -8.92 -4.98 -14.20
C ASP A 31 -7.41 -4.77 -14.44
N THR A 32 -6.96 -3.51 -14.47
CA THR A 32 -5.52 -3.21 -14.56
C THR A 32 -4.76 -3.62 -13.30
N VAL A 33 -5.32 -3.40 -12.10
CA VAL A 33 -4.70 -3.87 -10.86
C VAL A 33 -4.60 -5.39 -10.85
N GLN A 34 -5.61 -6.11 -11.35
CA GLN A 34 -5.56 -7.57 -11.48
C GLN A 34 -4.44 -8.05 -12.42
N ALA A 35 -4.02 -7.22 -13.36
CA ALA A 35 -2.91 -7.51 -14.25
C ALA A 35 -1.55 -7.58 -13.50
N PHE A 36 -1.47 -7.07 -12.26
CA PHE A 36 -0.31 -7.17 -11.37
C PHE A 36 -0.45 -8.30 -10.35
N SER A 37 -1.16 -9.40 -10.67
CA SER A 37 -1.41 -10.49 -9.72
C SER A 37 -0.15 -11.26 -9.29
N VAL A 38 0.95 -11.14 -10.04
CA VAL A 38 2.23 -11.80 -9.76
C VAL A 38 3.22 -10.73 -9.30
N SER A 39 3.91 -10.96 -8.19
CA SER A 39 5.00 -10.07 -7.74
C SER A 39 6.26 -10.27 -8.58
N VAL A 40 7.18 -9.30 -8.53
CA VAL A 40 8.52 -9.45 -9.10
C VAL A 40 9.17 -10.69 -8.50
N ALA A 41 9.62 -11.64 -9.33
CA ALA A 41 10.16 -12.88 -8.83
C ALA A 41 11.58 -12.69 -8.26
N PRO A 42 11.94 -13.30 -7.11
CA PRO A 42 13.27 -13.16 -6.53
C PRO A 42 14.41 -13.54 -7.48
N VAL A 43 14.20 -14.54 -8.34
CA VAL A 43 15.20 -14.99 -9.31
C VAL A 43 15.54 -13.93 -10.36
N ASP A 44 14.56 -13.11 -10.76
CA ASP A 44 14.73 -12.08 -11.79
C ASP A 44 15.48 -10.85 -11.26
N VAL A 45 15.51 -10.69 -9.92
CA VAL A 45 16.16 -9.57 -9.24
C VAL A 45 17.29 -9.99 -8.30
N ALA A 46 17.65 -11.28 -8.31
CA ALA A 46 18.82 -11.78 -7.61
C ALA A 46 20.07 -11.11 -8.17
N PHE A 47 20.89 -10.57 -7.28
CA PHE A 47 22.10 -9.84 -7.64
C PHE A 47 23.18 -10.05 -6.60
N GLY A 48 24.20 -10.83 -6.96
CA GLY A 48 25.29 -11.20 -6.07
C GLY A 48 26.56 -10.38 -6.28
N ASP A 49 27.53 -10.60 -5.40
CA ASP A 49 28.83 -9.91 -5.46
C ASP A 49 29.71 -10.36 -6.63
N ALA A 50 29.43 -11.54 -7.19
CA ALA A 50 30.13 -12.09 -8.35
C ALA A 50 29.67 -11.49 -9.70
N ASP A 51 28.47 -10.89 -9.74
CA ASP A 51 27.94 -10.27 -10.95
C ASP A 51 28.69 -8.96 -11.26
N ASP A 52 28.68 -8.51 -12.52
CA ASP A 52 29.13 -7.15 -12.82
C ASP A 52 28.14 -6.12 -12.25
N LEU A 53 28.67 -5.08 -11.59
CA LEU A 53 27.84 -4.11 -10.86
C LEU A 53 26.86 -3.38 -11.80
N HIS A 54 27.35 -2.86 -12.92
CA HIS A 54 26.54 -2.01 -13.79
C HIS A 54 25.58 -2.86 -14.62
N MET A 55 26.05 -3.98 -15.17
CA MET A 55 25.21 -4.90 -15.94
C MET A 55 24.13 -5.55 -15.07
N GLY A 56 24.47 -5.93 -13.83
CA GLY A 56 23.52 -6.49 -12.87
C GLY A 56 22.44 -5.47 -12.47
N ALA A 57 22.83 -4.24 -12.12
CA ALA A 57 21.87 -3.19 -11.79
C ALA A 57 20.94 -2.86 -12.97
N GLN A 58 21.47 -2.82 -14.20
CA GLN A 58 20.69 -2.60 -15.41
C GLN A 58 19.74 -3.76 -15.74
N ARG A 59 20.14 -5.01 -15.47
CA ARG A 59 19.26 -6.18 -15.59
C ARG A 59 18.07 -6.04 -14.63
N VAL A 60 18.34 -5.77 -13.36
CA VAL A 60 17.30 -5.59 -12.33
C VAL A 60 16.36 -4.44 -12.71
N ALA A 61 16.90 -3.30 -13.17
CA ALA A 61 16.10 -2.16 -13.61
C ALA A 61 15.15 -2.55 -14.76
N ARG A 62 15.64 -3.31 -15.74
CA ARG A 62 14.83 -3.80 -16.87
C ARG A 62 13.69 -4.70 -16.43
N GLU A 63 13.94 -5.63 -15.49
CA GLU A 63 12.89 -6.50 -14.98
C GLU A 63 11.82 -5.73 -14.20
N ILE A 64 12.23 -4.73 -13.40
CA ILE A 64 11.27 -3.87 -12.69
C ILE A 64 10.46 -3.01 -13.68
N VAL A 65 11.08 -2.45 -14.72
CA VAL A 65 10.40 -1.70 -15.80
C VAL A 65 9.38 -2.58 -16.52
N ARG A 66 9.76 -3.82 -16.84
CA ARG A 66 8.88 -4.81 -17.45
C ARG A 66 7.71 -5.15 -16.53
N HIS A 67 7.97 -5.33 -15.24
CA HIS A 67 6.94 -5.57 -14.23
C HIS A 67 5.90 -4.45 -14.20
N TYR A 68 6.34 -3.19 -14.22
CA TYR A 68 5.45 -2.03 -14.32
C TYR A 68 4.82 -1.81 -15.70
N ARG A 69 5.11 -2.68 -16.68
CA ARG A 69 4.59 -2.62 -18.05
C ARG A 69 4.89 -1.27 -18.71
N LEU A 70 6.13 -0.81 -18.58
CA LEU A 70 6.63 0.45 -19.11
C LEU A 70 7.52 0.22 -20.37
N PRO A 71 6.97 -0.20 -21.53
CA PRO A 71 7.77 -0.63 -22.68
C PRO A 71 8.63 0.49 -23.29
N ASP A 72 8.16 1.74 -23.22
CA ASP A 72 8.91 2.91 -23.70
C ASP A 72 9.78 3.57 -22.62
N ALA A 73 10.10 2.87 -21.52
CA ALA A 73 10.99 3.40 -20.48
C ALA A 73 12.36 2.74 -20.57
N ARG A 74 13.36 3.51 -20.99
CA ARG A 74 14.78 3.16 -20.96
C ARG A 74 15.37 3.74 -19.69
N LEU A 75 15.68 2.89 -18.73
CA LEU A 75 16.39 3.32 -17.54
C LEU A 75 17.90 3.24 -17.77
N ILE A 76 18.59 4.29 -17.34
CA ILE A 76 20.04 4.35 -17.28
C ILE A 76 20.43 4.49 -15.81
N VAL A 77 21.06 3.44 -15.27
CA VAL A 77 21.48 3.38 -13.87
C VAL A 77 22.94 3.82 -13.76
N SER A 78 23.19 4.83 -12.93
CA SER A 78 24.54 5.29 -12.56
C SER A 78 24.72 5.22 -11.03
N PHE A 79 25.97 5.33 -10.59
CA PHE A 79 26.31 5.32 -9.16
C PHE A 79 27.12 6.57 -8.82
N ARG A 80 26.77 7.22 -7.71
CA ARG A 80 27.40 8.46 -7.25
C ARG A 80 27.34 8.59 -5.73
N GLU A 81 28.32 9.25 -5.14
CA GLU A 81 28.23 9.69 -3.76
C GLU A 81 27.14 10.76 -3.61
N MET A 82 26.14 10.47 -2.76
CA MET A 82 25.04 11.38 -2.49
C MET A 82 24.50 11.17 -1.08
N ARG A 83 23.74 12.15 -0.59
CA ARG A 83 23.04 12.03 0.69
C ARG A 83 21.90 11.00 0.64
N TYR A 84 21.29 10.85 -0.53
CA TYR A 84 20.11 10.02 -0.72
C TYR A 84 20.48 8.61 -1.20
N ALA A 85 19.61 7.63 -0.98
CA ALA A 85 19.79 6.27 -1.49
C ALA A 85 19.75 6.23 -3.03
N ALA A 86 18.76 6.87 -3.62
CA ALA A 86 18.60 6.96 -5.05
C ALA A 86 17.84 8.23 -5.43
N HIS A 87 17.89 8.56 -6.71
CA HIS A 87 17.15 9.64 -7.33
C HIS A 87 16.85 9.30 -8.80
N VAL A 88 15.62 9.52 -9.24
CA VAL A 88 15.25 9.50 -10.67
C VAL A 88 14.95 10.89 -11.21
N GLU A 89 15.51 11.20 -12.38
CA GLU A 89 15.13 12.37 -13.15
C GLU A 89 13.88 12.07 -13.98
N LEU A 90 12.78 12.73 -13.64
CA LEU A 90 11.51 12.62 -14.36
C LEU A 90 11.47 13.64 -15.50
N ALA A 91 11.85 13.20 -16.70
CA ALA A 91 11.78 14.00 -17.91
C ALA A 91 10.64 13.57 -18.84
N ALA A 92 10.24 14.47 -19.74
CA ALA A 92 9.38 14.12 -20.86
C ALA A 92 10.20 13.33 -21.90
N GLY A 93 10.00 12.01 -21.96
CA GLY A 93 10.70 11.17 -22.92
C GLY A 93 10.69 9.69 -22.54
N PRO A 94 11.31 8.86 -23.39
CA PRO A 94 11.47 7.44 -23.10
C PRO A 94 12.63 7.17 -22.14
N GLU A 95 13.56 8.09 -21.95
CA GLU A 95 14.79 7.87 -21.19
C GLU A 95 14.69 8.46 -19.77
N TYR A 96 15.04 7.66 -18.77
CA TYR A 96 15.06 8.02 -17.36
C TYR A 96 16.43 7.71 -16.78
N PHE A 97 17.00 8.67 -16.07
CA PHE A 97 18.28 8.52 -15.38
C PHE A 97 18.01 8.23 -13.91
N VAL A 98 18.52 7.09 -13.44
CA VAL A 98 18.45 6.71 -12.03
C VAL A 98 19.86 6.74 -11.46
N GLU A 99 20.10 7.65 -10.54
CA GLU A 99 21.34 7.71 -9.78
C GLU A 99 21.16 6.90 -8.48
N LEU A 100 22.02 5.91 -8.27
CA LEU A 100 22.10 5.14 -7.03
C LEU A 100 23.28 5.62 -6.19
N ASN A 101 23.14 5.57 -4.88
CA ASN A 101 24.23 5.87 -3.96
C ASN A 101 25.39 4.87 -4.08
N ASP A 102 26.63 5.37 -4.02
CA ASP A 102 27.83 4.53 -4.05
C ASP A 102 27.88 3.44 -2.95
N ARG A 103 27.16 3.60 -1.83
CA ARG A 103 27.03 2.54 -0.81
C ARG A 103 26.43 1.24 -1.36
N PHE A 104 25.66 1.31 -2.44
CA PHE A 104 25.07 0.11 -3.07
C PHE A 104 26.09 -0.73 -3.83
N ARG A 105 27.30 -0.19 -4.10
CA ARG A 105 28.41 -0.97 -4.66
C ARG A 105 28.77 -2.16 -3.77
N THR A 106 28.62 -1.98 -2.45
CA THR A 106 28.90 -2.99 -1.41
C THR A 106 27.63 -3.61 -0.82
N HIS A 107 26.43 -3.12 -1.17
CA HIS A 107 25.13 -3.61 -0.70
C HIS A 107 24.21 -3.96 -1.87
N ARG A 108 24.69 -4.83 -2.77
CA ARG A 108 24.05 -5.08 -4.06
C ARG A 108 22.65 -5.68 -3.95
N ARG A 109 22.41 -6.46 -2.89
CA ARG A 109 21.08 -7.03 -2.56
C ARG A 109 19.98 -5.98 -2.40
N ASP A 110 20.34 -4.73 -2.06
CA ASP A 110 19.37 -3.66 -1.81
C ASP A 110 19.13 -2.77 -3.05
N ILE A 111 19.87 -3.00 -4.15
CA ILE A 111 19.69 -2.28 -5.41
C ILE A 111 18.28 -2.50 -5.97
N GLY A 112 17.75 -3.72 -5.88
CA GLY A 112 16.39 -4.02 -6.30
C GLY A 112 15.34 -3.20 -5.56
N ALA A 113 15.52 -2.99 -4.25
CA ALA A 113 14.62 -2.15 -3.45
C ALA A 113 14.68 -0.67 -3.86
N ALA A 114 15.89 -0.13 -4.08
CA ALA A 114 16.05 1.24 -4.56
C ALA A 114 15.42 1.43 -5.94
N LEU A 115 15.68 0.51 -6.89
CA LEU A 115 15.10 0.57 -8.22
C LEU A 115 13.58 0.37 -8.21
N ALA A 116 13.03 -0.47 -7.33
CA ALA A 116 11.59 -0.64 -7.19
C ALA A 116 10.89 0.66 -6.79
N HIS A 117 11.51 1.45 -5.92
CA HIS A 117 11.05 2.77 -5.53
C HIS A 117 11.15 3.78 -6.68
N GLU A 118 12.33 3.91 -7.30
CA GLU A 118 12.56 4.91 -8.35
C GLU A 118 11.74 4.63 -9.63
N VAL A 119 11.59 3.37 -10.02
CA VAL A 119 10.73 3.02 -11.16
C VAL A 119 9.25 3.27 -10.84
N ALA A 120 8.84 3.15 -9.57
CA ALA A 120 7.48 3.51 -9.18
C ALA A 120 7.22 5.02 -9.32
N HIS A 121 8.21 5.88 -9.07
CA HIS A 121 8.11 7.32 -9.42
C HIS A 121 7.88 7.53 -10.92
N VAL A 122 8.62 6.83 -11.78
CA VAL A 122 8.43 6.87 -13.25
C VAL A 122 7.01 6.41 -13.62
N TYR A 123 6.55 5.31 -13.04
CA TYR A 123 5.22 4.76 -13.27
C TYR A 123 4.13 5.76 -12.87
N LEU A 124 4.22 6.33 -11.66
CA LEU A 124 3.29 7.33 -11.15
C LEU A 124 3.28 8.61 -11.99
N HIS A 125 4.45 9.07 -12.43
CA HIS A 125 4.58 10.22 -13.31
C HIS A 125 3.86 9.98 -14.65
N ARG A 126 4.05 8.83 -15.29
CA ARG A 126 3.35 8.48 -16.54
C ARG A 126 1.84 8.29 -16.34
N LEU A 127 1.42 7.83 -15.16
CA LEU A 127 0.01 7.81 -14.80
C LEU A 127 -0.52 9.20 -14.48
N GLY A 128 0.29 10.23 -14.25
CA GLY A 128 -0.19 11.50 -13.72
C GLY A 128 -0.90 11.35 -12.37
N LEU A 129 -0.43 10.42 -11.53
CA LEU A 129 -0.95 10.19 -10.19
C LEU A 129 0.07 10.69 -9.17
N SER A 130 -0.29 11.72 -8.42
CA SER A 130 0.56 12.29 -7.38
C SER A 130 -0.28 12.76 -6.20
N PHE A 131 0.37 12.87 -5.04
CA PHE A 131 -0.19 13.55 -3.86
C PHE A 131 0.46 14.93 -3.68
N PRO A 132 -0.25 15.88 -3.05
CA PRO A 132 0.31 17.20 -2.78
C PRO A 132 1.43 17.09 -1.73
N GLY A 133 2.59 17.64 -2.07
CA GLY A 133 3.76 17.67 -1.18
C GLY A 133 4.64 16.43 -1.28
N VAL A 134 5.94 16.66 -1.11
CA VAL A 134 6.98 15.64 -1.30
C VAL A 134 6.72 14.41 -0.42
N ARG A 135 6.53 14.60 0.90
CA ARG A 135 6.36 13.48 1.84
C ARG A 135 5.17 12.58 1.49
N ASP A 136 4.01 13.15 1.20
CA ASP A 136 2.82 12.37 0.87
C ASP A 136 2.99 11.64 -0.48
N ASN A 137 3.72 12.25 -1.42
CA ASN A 137 4.02 11.62 -2.70
C ASN A 137 4.99 10.43 -2.55
N GLU A 138 5.96 10.51 -1.65
CA GLU A 138 6.85 9.38 -1.34
C GLU A 138 6.09 8.20 -0.69
N LEU A 139 5.15 8.49 0.23
CA LEU A 139 4.28 7.47 0.82
C LEU A 139 3.39 6.80 -0.24
N LEU A 140 2.92 7.58 -1.22
CA LEU A 140 2.20 7.06 -2.39
C LEU A 140 3.12 6.15 -3.23
N THR A 141 4.35 6.57 -3.53
CA THR A 141 5.33 5.78 -4.30
C THR A 141 5.59 4.44 -3.64
N ASP A 142 5.91 4.40 -2.35
CA ASP A 142 6.14 3.14 -1.62
C ASP A 142 4.89 2.26 -1.55
N THR A 143 3.72 2.87 -1.34
CA THR A 143 2.45 2.13 -1.31
C THR A 143 2.17 1.50 -2.66
N VAL A 144 2.37 2.23 -3.76
CA VAL A 144 2.13 1.72 -5.12
C VAL A 144 3.16 0.67 -5.51
N ALA A 145 4.44 0.90 -5.20
CA ALA A 145 5.47 -0.09 -5.44
C ALA A 145 5.17 -1.41 -4.73
N THR A 146 4.69 -1.30 -3.49
CA THR A 146 4.33 -2.46 -2.69
C THR A 146 3.09 -3.17 -3.18
N TYR A 147 2.01 -2.43 -3.41
CA TYR A 147 0.73 -3.01 -3.81
C TYR A 147 0.78 -3.67 -5.19
N LEU A 148 1.59 -3.12 -6.11
CA LEU A 148 1.78 -3.66 -7.45
C LEU A 148 2.81 -4.78 -7.54
N GLY A 149 3.41 -5.22 -6.43
CA GLY A 149 4.18 -6.48 -6.38
C GLY A 149 5.70 -6.33 -6.36
N ALA A 150 6.24 -5.13 -6.13
CA ALA A 150 7.68 -4.93 -5.94
C ALA A 150 8.08 -4.67 -4.47
N GLY A 151 7.11 -4.52 -3.55
CA GLY A 151 7.38 -4.09 -2.18
C GLY A 151 7.99 -5.11 -1.23
N TRP A 152 8.01 -6.38 -1.60
CA TRP A 152 8.74 -7.37 -0.80
C TRP A 152 10.24 -7.05 -0.78
N LEU A 153 10.79 -6.48 -1.87
CA LEU A 153 12.16 -5.97 -1.93
C LEU A 153 12.40 -4.84 -0.94
N LEU A 154 11.47 -3.86 -0.89
CA LEU A 154 11.58 -2.72 0.03
C LEU A 154 11.50 -3.15 1.49
N LEU A 155 10.57 -4.06 1.80
CA LEU A 155 10.43 -4.59 3.16
C LEU A 155 11.63 -5.45 3.57
N ASP A 156 12.15 -6.30 2.68
CA ASP A 156 13.28 -7.18 3.00
C ASP A 156 14.62 -6.43 3.11
N ALA A 157 14.78 -5.35 2.36
CA ALA A 157 15.93 -4.46 2.48
C ALA A 157 15.95 -3.69 3.82
N PHE A 158 14.85 -3.71 4.57
CA PHE A 158 14.79 -3.10 5.89
C PHE A 158 15.61 -3.89 6.91
N ARG A 159 16.71 -3.27 7.37
CA ARG A 159 17.59 -3.83 8.40
C ARG A 159 17.99 -2.74 9.39
N GLN A 160 17.82 -3.06 10.66
CA GLN A 160 18.31 -2.25 11.77
C GLN A 160 19.28 -3.10 12.58
N ASP A 161 20.57 -2.77 12.50
CA ASP A 161 21.60 -3.33 13.35
C ASP A 161 22.03 -2.25 14.37
N GLY A 162 22.53 -2.65 15.54
CA GLY A 162 22.89 -1.72 16.63
C GLY A 162 23.94 -0.63 16.30
N VAL A 163 24.49 -0.65 15.08
CA VAL A 163 25.52 0.27 14.57
C VAL A 163 25.05 1.03 13.31
N SER A 164 23.99 0.59 12.61
CA SER A 164 23.44 1.30 11.44
C SER A 164 21.99 0.92 11.15
N SER A 165 21.18 1.91 10.73
CA SER A 165 19.81 1.69 10.23
C SER A 165 19.75 2.01 8.75
N GLN A 166 19.50 1.01 7.91
CA GLN A 166 19.31 1.22 6.47
C GLN A 166 17.81 1.19 6.16
N LYS A 167 17.20 2.38 6.04
CA LYS A 167 15.81 2.53 5.61
C LYS A 167 15.75 2.87 4.11
N LEU A 168 15.15 1.98 3.33
CA LEU A 168 14.69 2.25 1.97
C LEU A 168 13.16 2.37 2.02
N GLY A 169 12.69 3.62 2.02
CA GLY A 169 11.26 3.93 2.08
C GLY A 169 10.96 5.06 3.05
N TYR A 170 9.77 5.60 2.92
CA TYR A 170 9.13 6.55 3.80
C TYR A 170 8.10 5.85 4.69
N LEU A 171 7.50 4.73 4.26
CA LEU A 171 6.68 3.88 5.12
C LEU A 171 7.50 3.29 6.28
N THR A 172 6.83 3.00 7.40
CA THR A 172 7.39 2.13 8.43
C THR A 172 7.44 0.68 7.93
N PRO A 173 8.26 -0.20 8.55
CA PRO A 173 8.22 -1.62 8.22
C PRO A 173 6.81 -2.21 8.35
N GLU A 174 6.09 -1.88 9.42
CA GLU A 174 4.73 -2.38 9.65
C GLU A 174 3.74 -1.91 8.56
N GLU A 175 3.89 -0.68 8.06
CA GLU A 175 3.07 -0.16 6.96
C GLU A 175 3.38 -0.85 5.63
N PHE A 176 4.65 -1.09 5.32
CA PHE A 176 5.03 -1.96 4.19
C PHE A 176 4.37 -3.34 4.35
N GLY A 177 4.49 -3.94 5.53
CA GLY A 177 3.84 -5.21 5.87
C GLY A 177 2.32 -5.18 5.67
N TYR A 178 1.66 -4.08 6.03
CA TYR A 178 0.23 -3.90 5.83
C TYR A 178 -0.14 -3.83 4.35
N VAL A 179 0.54 -3.00 3.56
CA VAL A 179 0.26 -2.89 2.11
C VAL A 179 0.49 -4.23 1.41
N LEU A 180 1.57 -4.91 1.76
CA LEU A 180 1.90 -6.23 1.21
C LEU A 180 0.86 -7.27 1.63
N ALA A 181 0.44 -7.29 2.89
CA ALA A 181 -0.64 -8.18 3.33
C ALA A 181 -1.97 -7.91 2.63
N LYS A 182 -2.31 -6.64 2.38
CA LYS A 182 -3.52 -6.26 1.63
C LYS A 182 -3.46 -6.78 0.20
N ARG A 183 -2.28 -6.77 -0.43
CA ARG A 183 -2.03 -7.40 -1.71
C ARG A 183 -2.19 -8.93 -1.61
N SER A 184 -1.52 -9.57 -0.66
CA SER A 184 -1.58 -11.03 -0.43
C SER A 184 -3.02 -11.53 -0.28
N LEU A 185 -3.87 -10.79 0.46
CA LEU A 185 -5.28 -11.13 0.62
C LEU A 185 -6.10 -11.02 -0.68
N VAL A 186 -5.70 -10.15 -1.62
CA VAL A 186 -6.38 -9.98 -2.91
C VAL A 186 -5.95 -11.05 -3.91
N PHE A 187 -4.66 -11.41 -3.93
CA PHE A 187 -4.09 -12.28 -4.96
C PHE A 187 -3.81 -13.71 -4.50
N GLY A 188 -3.90 -14.00 -3.20
CA GLY A 188 -3.59 -15.32 -2.65
C GLY A 188 -2.09 -15.66 -2.68
N GLU A 189 -1.23 -14.64 -2.63
CA GLU A 189 0.24 -14.78 -2.64
C GLU A 189 0.79 -14.77 -1.21
N ASP A 190 1.90 -15.48 -0.97
CA ASP A 190 2.63 -15.43 0.29
C ASP A 190 4.09 -15.00 0.06
N PRO A 191 4.41 -13.71 0.18
CA PRO A 191 5.76 -13.18 -0.01
C PRO A 191 6.69 -13.48 1.18
N SER A 192 6.18 -14.04 2.28
CA SER A 192 7.02 -14.30 3.47
C SER A 192 8.15 -15.30 3.20
N VAL A 193 7.96 -16.17 2.20
CA VAL A 193 8.96 -17.16 1.77
C VAL A 193 10.17 -16.53 1.06
N TRP A 194 10.11 -15.24 0.73
CA TRP A 194 11.21 -14.51 0.09
C TRP A 194 12.00 -13.64 1.06
N PHE A 195 11.52 -13.46 2.28
CA PHE A 195 12.22 -12.62 3.26
C PHE A 195 13.47 -13.31 3.78
N THR A 196 14.53 -12.52 3.85
CA THR A 196 15.80 -12.85 4.49
C THR A 196 15.94 -12.17 5.86
N SER A 197 15.11 -11.17 6.14
CA SER A 197 15.11 -10.39 7.39
C SER A 197 14.00 -10.82 8.36
N GLU A 198 14.36 -11.12 9.61
CA GLU A 198 13.38 -11.37 10.69
C GLU A 198 12.45 -10.15 10.91
N GLN A 199 13.00 -8.94 10.74
CA GLN A 199 12.23 -7.70 10.87
C GLN A 199 11.16 -7.58 9.80
N ALA A 200 11.42 -8.08 8.59
CA ALA A 200 10.45 -8.14 7.50
C ALA A 200 9.33 -9.13 7.82
N CYS A 201 9.67 -10.32 8.34
CA CYS A 201 8.69 -11.32 8.79
C CYS A 201 7.75 -10.76 9.86
N ASP A 202 8.31 -10.14 10.91
CA ASP A 202 7.53 -9.54 12.01
C ASP A 202 6.63 -8.41 11.54
N ALA A 203 7.17 -7.52 10.70
CA ALA A 203 6.43 -6.42 10.13
C ALA A 203 5.27 -6.88 9.24
N TYR A 204 5.51 -7.90 8.40
CA TYR A 204 4.46 -8.51 7.57
C TYR A 204 3.39 -9.19 8.42
N ALA A 205 3.77 -9.91 9.49
CA ALA A 205 2.82 -10.53 10.41
C ALA A 205 1.89 -9.49 11.07
N ARG A 206 2.44 -8.38 11.59
CA ARG A 206 1.65 -7.27 12.15
C ARG A 206 0.77 -6.60 11.11
N GLY A 207 1.30 -6.38 9.90
CA GLY A 207 0.56 -5.85 8.77
C GLY A 207 -0.62 -6.74 8.37
N MET A 208 -0.42 -8.06 8.36
CA MET A 208 -1.43 -9.07 8.07
C MET A 208 -2.53 -9.11 9.14
N GLU A 209 -2.18 -8.98 10.41
CA GLU A 209 -3.16 -8.86 11.49
C GLU A 209 -4.07 -7.64 11.28
N LEU A 210 -3.49 -6.48 11.00
CA LEU A 210 -4.23 -5.25 10.72
C LEU A 210 -5.08 -5.38 9.45
N ALA A 211 -4.53 -5.93 8.36
CA ALA A 211 -5.25 -6.14 7.10
C ALA A 211 -6.46 -7.07 7.27
N ARG A 212 -6.33 -8.14 8.06
CA ARG A 212 -7.46 -9.02 8.43
C ARG A 212 -8.44 -8.33 9.37
N SER A 213 -7.98 -7.44 10.23
CA SER A 213 -8.85 -6.67 11.13
C SER A 213 -9.80 -5.75 10.35
N ASP A 214 -9.38 -5.18 9.22
CA ASP A 214 -10.24 -4.36 8.35
C ASP A 214 -11.49 -5.15 7.91
N GLY A 215 -11.34 -6.45 7.63
CA GLY A 215 -12.42 -7.37 7.26
C GLY A 215 -13.31 -7.84 8.42
N ARG A 216 -12.94 -7.51 9.67
CA ARG A 216 -13.63 -7.90 10.91
C ARG A 216 -14.28 -6.68 11.60
N GLN A 217 -14.41 -5.56 10.92
CA GLN A 217 -15.10 -4.37 11.45
C GLN A 217 -16.59 -4.38 11.07
N PRO A 218 -17.50 -3.95 11.96
CA PRO A 218 -18.88 -3.70 11.56
C PRO A 218 -18.95 -2.70 10.39
N PRO A 219 -19.93 -2.83 9.48
CA PRO A 219 -21.04 -3.77 9.48
C PRO A 219 -20.74 -5.14 8.83
N LEU A 220 -19.46 -5.49 8.63
CA LEU A 220 -19.11 -6.77 8.00
C LEU A 220 -19.55 -7.94 8.89
N SER A 221 -19.98 -9.04 8.26
CA SER A 221 -20.44 -10.24 8.96
C SER A 221 -19.35 -10.89 9.82
N GLY A 222 -18.07 -10.68 9.47
CA GLY A 222 -16.92 -11.12 10.25
C GLY A 222 -16.70 -10.37 11.58
N ALA A 223 -17.52 -9.36 11.89
CA ALA A 223 -17.36 -8.58 13.11
C ALA A 223 -17.60 -9.40 14.39
N GLY A 224 -16.69 -9.25 15.36
CA GLY A 224 -16.79 -9.88 16.67
C GLY A 224 -17.93 -9.30 17.53
N TRP A 225 -18.26 -10.00 18.61
CA TRP A 225 -19.37 -9.66 19.50
C TRP A 225 -19.30 -8.23 20.07
N ALA A 226 -18.12 -7.79 20.51
CA ALA A 226 -17.93 -6.45 21.07
C ALA A 226 -18.22 -5.35 20.03
N GLY A 227 -17.73 -5.54 18.80
CA GLY A 227 -17.99 -4.64 17.67
C GLY A 227 -19.48 -4.61 17.32
N ARG A 228 -20.14 -5.77 17.27
CA ARG A 228 -21.59 -5.88 17.00
C ARG A 228 -22.45 -5.20 18.07
N ARG A 229 -22.09 -5.34 19.35
CA ARG A 229 -22.77 -4.64 20.45
C ARG A 229 -22.63 -3.12 20.33
N ARG A 230 -21.42 -2.63 20.03
CA ARG A 230 -21.15 -1.21 19.79
C ARG A 230 -21.98 -0.69 18.62
N TYR A 231 -21.92 -1.38 17.49
CA TYR A 231 -22.69 -1.07 16.29
C TYR A 231 -24.20 -1.01 16.56
N ALA A 232 -24.76 -1.99 17.29
CA ALA A 232 -26.18 -2.01 17.64
C ALA A 232 -26.61 -0.85 18.57
N ARG A 233 -25.70 -0.37 19.42
CA ARG A 233 -25.92 0.82 20.27
C ARG A 233 -25.94 2.10 19.43
N GLU A 234 -24.95 2.28 18.56
CA GLU A 234 -24.85 3.45 17.70
C GLU A 234 -25.98 3.52 16.66
N ARG A 235 -26.39 2.36 16.13
CA ARG A 235 -27.58 2.24 15.28
C ARG A 235 -28.84 2.75 15.99
N ARG A 236 -29.06 2.32 17.24
CA ARG A 236 -30.22 2.78 18.05
C ARG A 236 -30.16 4.29 18.31
N HIS A 237 -28.98 4.82 18.58
CA HIS A 237 -28.80 6.26 18.77
C HIS A 237 -29.13 7.06 17.51
N ALA A 238 -28.62 6.62 16.35
CA ALA A 238 -28.91 7.23 15.05
C ALA A 238 -30.41 7.14 14.68
N GLN A 239 -31.10 6.06 15.06
CA GLN A 239 -32.55 5.93 14.89
C GLN A 239 -33.33 6.93 15.76
N GLY A 240 -32.90 7.17 17.00
CA GLY A 240 -33.59 8.07 17.94
C GLY A 240 -33.44 9.58 17.64
N GLN A 241 -32.37 9.99 16.97
CA GLN A 241 -32.14 11.40 16.64
C GLN A 241 -32.95 11.86 15.42
N ARG A 242 -34.20 12.26 15.62
CA ARG A 242 -35.00 12.96 14.60
C ARG A 242 -34.46 14.40 14.45
N GLY A 243 -33.96 14.76 13.25
CA GLY A 243 -33.75 16.17 12.88
C GLY A 243 -32.33 16.75 12.96
N VAL A 244 -31.30 16.00 13.37
CA VAL A 244 -29.91 16.51 13.32
C VAL A 244 -29.15 15.85 12.16
N LEU A 245 -28.62 16.69 11.27
CA LEU A 245 -27.71 16.29 10.19
C LEU A 245 -26.46 15.66 10.81
N SER A 246 -26.19 14.39 10.48
CA SER A 246 -24.95 13.66 10.74
C SER A 246 -24.31 13.91 12.11
N VAL A 247 -24.63 13.09 13.12
CA VAL A 247 -23.73 13.02 14.29
C VAL A 247 -22.40 12.42 13.83
N PRO A 248 -21.28 13.12 14.02
CA PRO A 248 -19.96 12.56 13.76
C PRO A 248 -19.83 11.27 14.57
N ALA A 249 -19.52 10.16 13.91
CA ALA A 249 -19.13 8.96 14.64
C ALA A 249 -17.92 9.32 15.52
N PRO A 250 -17.78 8.74 16.72
CA PRO A 250 -16.54 8.87 17.48
C PRO A 250 -15.35 8.54 16.58
N ALA A 251 -14.23 9.26 16.73
CA ALA A 251 -13.08 9.17 15.83
C ALA A 251 -12.57 7.73 15.61
N ASP A 252 -12.83 6.84 16.56
CA ASP A 252 -12.39 5.44 16.56
C ASP A 252 -13.34 4.47 15.85
N VAL A 253 -14.40 4.95 15.20
CA VAL A 253 -15.41 4.10 14.57
C VAL A 253 -15.30 4.18 13.04
N PRO A 254 -14.97 3.07 12.35
CA PRO A 254 -14.76 3.07 10.90
C PRO A 254 -16.06 3.15 10.09
N TYR A 255 -17.22 3.34 10.72
CA TYR A 255 -18.51 3.46 10.04
C TYR A 255 -19.32 4.64 10.57
N GLY A 256 -20.27 5.12 9.77
CA GLY A 256 -21.16 6.22 10.13
C GLY A 256 -22.58 6.02 9.59
N PHE A 257 -23.58 6.42 10.37
CA PHE A 257 -24.98 6.34 9.99
C PHE A 257 -25.46 7.65 9.40
N THR A 258 -26.36 7.55 8.43
CA THR A 258 -26.95 8.72 7.74
C THR A 258 -28.37 8.39 7.31
N ARG A 259 -29.28 9.37 7.34
CA ARG A 259 -30.63 9.24 6.77
C ARG A 259 -30.64 9.66 5.30
N GLY A 260 -31.44 8.99 4.46
CA GLY A 260 -31.66 9.39 3.07
C GLY A 260 -32.57 10.62 2.97
N GLY A 261 -32.26 11.55 2.07
CA GLY A 261 -32.95 12.84 1.93
C GLY A 261 -34.19 12.87 1.02
N GLY A 262 -34.76 11.72 0.63
CA GLY A 262 -35.91 11.68 -0.27
C GLY A 262 -36.98 10.69 0.18
N GLY A 263 -38.18 11.20 0.49
CA GLY A 263 -39.48 10.50 0.53
C GLY A 263 -39.67 9.30 1.48
N GLY A 264 -38.61 8.73 2.02
CA GLY A 264 -38.62 7.62 2.97
C GLY A 264 -37.30 7.57 3.73
N GLU A 265 -37.35 7.88 5.03
CA GLU A 265 -36.23 8.07 5.96
C GLU A 265 -35.41 6.80 6.29
N ALA A 266 -35.11 5.95 5.31
CA ALA A 266 -34.38 4.71 5.56
C ALA A 266 -32.92 5.01 5.98
N LEU A 267 -32.55 4.52 7.16
CA LEU A 267 -31.20 4.65 7.72
C LEU A 267 -30.20 3.88 6.83
N ARG A 268 -29.05 4.50 6.57
CA ARG A 268 -27.93 3.90 5.83
C ARG A 268 -26.67 3.94 6.66
N VAL A 269 -25.84 2.91 6.53
CA VAL A 269 -24.48 2.88 7.10
C VAL A 269 -23.46 3.06 5.98
N SER A 270 -22.46 3.89 6.23
CA SER A 270 -21.29 4.06 5.39
C SER A 270 -20.03 3.58 6.10
N PHE A 271 -19.20 2.79 5.43
CA PHE A 271 -17.98 2.17 5.96
C PHE A 271 -16.94 1.99 4.84
N PRO A 272 -15.63 1.89 5.13
CA PRO A 272 -14.61 1.67 4.11
C PRO A 272 -14.62 0.22 3.62
N CYS A 273 -14.38 0.03 2.32
CA CYS A 273 -14.11 -1.28 1.77
C CYS A 273 -12.85 -1.88 2.41
N PRO A 274 -12.88 -3.11 2.96
CA PRO A 274 -11.70 -3.74 3.57
C PRO A 274 -10.62 -4.14 2.55
N THR A 275 -10.83 -3.90 1.25
CA THR A 275 -9.80 -4.11 0.21
C THR A 275 -9.16 -2.78 -0.18
N CYS A 276 -9.97 -1.82 -0.65
CA CYS A 276 -9.48 -0.58 -1.26
C CYS A 276 -9.82 0.70 -0.50
N HIS A 277 -10.47 0.62 0.66
CA HIS A 277 -10.88 1.75 1.51
C HIS A 277 -11.86 2.77 0.92
N GLN A 278 -12.31 2.58 -0.32
CA GLN A 278 -13.46 3.30 -0.86
C GLN A 278 -14.66 3.17 0.09
N ARG A 279 -15.28 4.30 0.45
CA ARG A 279 -16.51 4.29 1.25
C ARG A 279 -17.64 3.63 0.47
N ILE A 280 -18.24 2.61 1.08
CA ILE A 280 -19.44 1.91 0.64
C ILE A 280 -20.59 2.42 1.49
N ARG A 281 -21.80 2.46 0.93
CA ARG A 281 -23.02 2.86 1.64
C ARG A 281 -24.12 1.85 1.36
N VAL A 282 -24.70 1.28 2.42
CA VAL A 282 -25.73 0.24 2.34
C VAL A 282 -26.92 0.57 3.24
N PRO A 283 -28.12 0.05 2.94
CA PRO A 283 -29.27 0.19 3.83
C PRO A 283 -29.07 -0.59 5.15
N VAL A 284 -29.62 -0.06 6.23
CA VAL A 284 -29.68 -0.70 7.55
C VAL A 284 -30.95 -1.54 7.64
N ARG A 285 -30.85 -2.84 7.33
CA ARG A 285 -32.01 -3.76 7.22
C ARG A 285 -31.66 -5.23 7.47
N GLY A 286 -30.61 -5.53 8.25
CA GLY A 286 -30.12 -6.89 8.48
C GLY A 286 -29.10 -7.33 7.44
N ARG A 287 -29.17 -8.59 7.00
CA ARG A 287 -28.17 -9.14 6.07
C ARG A 287 -28.24 -8.47 4.70
N VAL A 288 -27.11 -7.96 4.24
CA VAL A 288 -26.97 -7.30 2.93
C VAL A 288 -25.66 -7.73 2.28
N ARG A 289 -25.73 -8.09 1.01
CA ARG A 289 -24.56 -8.30 0.16
C ARG A 289 -24.24 -7.00 -0.58
N ALA A 290 -23.02 -6.49 -0.41
CA ALA A 290 -22.57 -5.24 -1.01
C ALA A 290 -21.37 -5.50 -1.92
N ARG A 291 -21.38 -4.92 -3.12
CA ARG A 291 -20.22 -4.94 -4.01
C ARG A 291 -19.54 -3.58 -4.01
N CYS A 292 -18.25 -3.53 -3.74
CA CYS A 292 -17.48 -2.30 -3.89
C CYS A 292 -17.46 -1.89 -5.36
N ALA A 293 -17.91 -0.68 -5.68
CA ALA A 293 -17.87 -0.17 -7.05
C ALA A 293 -16.44 0.02 -7.59
N LEU A 294 -15.47 0.17 -6.69
CA LEU A 294 -14.08 0.46 -7.05
C LEU A 294 -13.27 -0.83 -7.30
N CYS A 295 -13.08 -1.67 -6.28
CA CYS A 295 -12.28 -2.88 -6.38
C CYS A 295 -13.10 -4.15 -6.63
N ARG A 296 -14.41 -4.03 -6.88
CA ARG A 296 -15.34 -5.14 -7.15
C ARG A 296 -15.48 -6.19 -6.04
N THR A 297 -14.78 -6.07 -4.91
CA THR A 297 -14.90 -6.96 -3.75
C THR A 297 -16.35 -7.04 -3.30
N VAL A 298 -16.81 -8.28 -3.11
CA VAL A 298 -18.14 -8.57 -2.58
C VAL A 298 -18.03 -8.80 -1.07
N LEU A 299 -18.89 -8.12 -0.33
CA LEU A 299 -18.88 -8.05 1.13
C LEU A 299 -20.22 -8.54 1.66
N GLU A 300 -20.17 -9.44 2.62
CA GLU A 300 -21.33 -9.82 3.41
C GLU A 300 -21.43 -8.90 4.62
N CYS A 301 -22.56 -8.20 4.75
CA CYS A 301 -22.82 -7.25 5.83
C CYS A 301 -24.03 -7.71 6.66
N ASP A 302 -24.02 -7.35 7.94
CA ASP A 302 -25.13 -7.55 8.88
C ASP A 302 -25.46 -6.21 9.56
N THR A 303 -26.44 -5.49 9.00
CA THR A 303 -26.71 -4.06 9.28
C THR A 303 -27.87 -3.79 10.23
#